data_AF-A0A5K1A2U6-F1
#
_entry.id   AF-A0A5K1A2U6-F1
#
_cell.length_a   1.000
_cell.length_b   1.000
_cell.length_c   1.000
_cell.angle_alpha   90.00
_cell.angle_beta   90.00
_cell.angle_gamma   90.00
#
_symmetry.space_group_name_H-M   'P 1'
#
loop_
_entity.id
_entity.type
_entity.pdbx_description
1 polymer ?
#
loop_
_entity_poly.entity_id
_entity_poly.type
_entity_poly.pdbx_seq_one_letter_code
_entity_poly.pdbx_strand_id
1 'polypeptide(L)' 'NPEEIPWGEAGAEYVIESTGVFTDKDKAAAHLK' A
#
# COMPACT_ATOMS: atom_id res chain seq x y z
N ASN A 1 6.84 0.97 -6.75
CA ASN A 1 6.68 0.24 -5.48
C ASN A 1 5.46 0.76 -4.72
N PRO A 2 4.82 -0.03 -3.86
CA PRO A 2 3.62 0.40 -3.12
C PRO A 2 3.87 1.61 -2.18
N GLU A 3 5.13 1.82 -1.77
CA GLU A 3 5.62 2.99 -1.00
C GLU A 3 5.74 4.29 -1.82
N GLU A 4 5.66 4.22 -3.16
CA GLU A 4 5.70 5.42 -4.02
C GLU A 4 4.31 6.02 -4.26
N ILE A 5 3.27 5.34 -3.78
CA ILE A 5 1.89 5.79 -3.96
C ILE A 5 1.58 6.81 -2.85
N PRO A 6 1.13 8.03 -3.18
CA PRO A 6 0.95 9.11 -2.22
C PRO A 6 -0.36 8.95 -1.42
N TRP A 7 -0.49 7.86 -0.66
CA TRP A 7 -1.68 7.56 0.14
C TRP A 7 -2.00 8.66 1.15
N GLY A 8 -0.97 9.26 1.76
CA GLY A 8 -1.12 10.37 2.69
C GLY A 8 -1.67 11.65 2.04
N GLU A 9 -1.24 11.97 0.82
CA GLU A 9 -1.77 13.13 0.08
C GLU A 9 -3.22 12.90 -0.36
N ALA A 10 -3.58 11.65 -0.66
CA ALA A 10 -4.94 11.24 -0.98
C ALA A 10 -5.87 11.19 0.24
N GLY A 11 -5.34 11.31 1.48
CA GLY A 11 -6.12 11.18 2.71
C GLY A 11 -6.60 9.75 2.99
N ALA A 12 -5.88 8.73 2.49
CA ALA A 12 -6.26 7.34 2.67
C ALA A 12 -5.87 6.84 4.08
N GLU A 13 -6.86 6.49 4.89
CA GLU A 13 -6.66 5.88 6.21
C GLU A 13 -6.49 4.36 6.16
N TYR A 14 -7.08 3.71 5.14
CA TYR A 14 -7.04 2.27 4.95
C TYR A 14 -6.65 1.94 3.51
N VAL A 15 -5.69 1.04 3.36
CA VAL A 15 -5.26 0.51 2.05
C VAL A 15 -5.60 -0.98 2.01
N ILE A 16 -6.49 -1.37 1.10
CA ILE A 16 -6.83 -2.76 0.84
C ILE A 16 -6.05 -3.19 -0.40
N GLU A 17 -5.13 -4.12 -0.23
CA GLU A 17 -4.38 -4.61 -1.37
C GLU A 17 -5.11 -5.78 -2.06
N SER A 18 -5.71 -5.48 -3.21
CA SER A 18 -6.48 -6.41 -4.04
C SER A 18 -5.93 -6.56 -5.45
N THR A 19 -4.75 -6.01 -5.77
CA THR A 19 -4.14 -6.20 -7.09
C THR A 19 -3.62 -7.63 -7.31
N GLY A 20 -3.35 -8.36 -6.22
CA GLY A 20 -2.76 -9.69 -6.24
C GLY A 20 -1.25 -9.71 -6.53
N VAL A 21 -0.62 -8.54 -6.62
CA VAL A 21 0.84 -8.41 -6.87
C VAL A 21 1.64 -8.39 -5.58
N PHE A 22 1.13 -7.76 -4.51
CA PHE A 22 1.80 -7.70 -3.20
C PHE A 22 1.13 -8.65 -2.19
N THR A 23 1.22 -9.95 -2.45
CA THR A 23 0.61 -10.99 -1.60
C THR A 23 1.40 -11.30 -0.32
N ASP A 24 2.69 -10.94 -0.28
CA ASP A 24 3.51 -11.08 0.91
C ASP A 24 3.22 -9.96 1.91
N LYS A 25 3.14 -10.30 3.20
CA LYS A 25 2.87 -9.34 4.28
C LYS A 25 3.84 -8.15 4.26
N ASP A 26 5.13 -8.40 4.02
CA ASP A 26 6.15 -7.36 4.03
C ASP A 26 6.04 -6.43 2.82
N LYS A 27 5.61 -6.96 1.67
CA LYS A 27 5.34 -6.17 0.45
C LYS A 27 4.07 -5.33 0.62
N ALA A 28 3.02 -5.90 1.22
CA ALA A 28 1.80 -5.17 1.53
C ALA A 28 2.04 -4.07 2.59
N ALA A 29 2.90 -4.32 3.58
CA ALA A 29 3.25 -3.34 4.60
C ALA A 29 3.97 -2.10 4.04
N ALA A 30 4.61 -2.21 2.87
CA ALA A 30 5.23 -1.06 2.21
C ALA A 30 4.22 -0.01 1.72
N HIS A 31 2.91 -0.31 1.68
CA HIS A 31 1.87 0.71 1.47
C HIS A 31 1.73 1.70 2.65
N LEU A 32 2.28 1.37 3.82
CA LEU A 32 2.17 2.20 5.03
C LEU A 32 3.39 3.10 5.24
N LYS A 33 4.38 3.05 4.34
CA LYS A 33 5.54 3.95 4.34
C LYS A 33 5.21 5.22 3.55
#